data_AF-A0A2E5IG15-F1
#
_entry.id   AF-A0A2E5IG15-F1
#
_cell.length_a   1.000
_cell.length_b   1.000
_cell.length_c   1.000
_cell.angle_alpha   90.00
_cell.angle_beta   90.00
_cell.angle_gamma   90.00
#
_symmetry.space_group_name_H-M   'P 1'
#
loop_
_entity.id
_entity.type
_entity.pdbx_description
1 polymer ?
#
loop_
_entity_poly.entity_id
_entity_poly.type
_entity_poly.pdbx_seq_one_letter_code
_entity_poly.pdbx_strand_id
1 'polypeptide(L)' 'MNDVFREEIAPVMQRTAAAIQQLKNNNLMLVLEAPLDARWFIGPGQTPEHQTLDDLPEDHAYDWSPMKNEAP' A
#
# COMPACT_ATOMS: atom_id res chain seq x y z
N MET A 1 30.25 -15.85 -18.84
CA MET A 1 29.50 -14.97 -17.91
C MET A 1 28.70 -15.87 -16.99
N ASN A 2 29.33 -16.34 -15.90
CA ASN A 2 28.74 -17.01 -14.72
C ASN A 2 29.81 -17.62 -13.78
N ASP A 3 31.08 -17.22 -13.84
CA ASP A 3 32.14 -17.79 -12.98
C ASP A 3 32.41 -17.00 -11.69
N VAL A 4 31.76 -15.84 -11.51
CA VAL A 4 32.09 -14.87 -10.43
C VAL A 4 31.14 -14.95 -9.22
N PHE A 5 29.91 -15.44 -9.38
CA PHE A 5 28.93 -15.51 -8.28
C PHE A 5 28.63 -16.97 -7.92
N ARG A 6 29.44 -17.52 -7.01
CA ARG A 6 29.26 -18.85 -6.38
C ARG A 6 28.53 -18.76 -5.04
N GLU A 7 27.51 -17.93 -4.94
CA GLU A 7 26.62 -18.04 -3.79
C GLU A 7 25.54 -19.09 -4.12
N GLU A 8 25.29 -20.05 -3.22
CA GLU A 8 24.09 -20.88 -3.26
C GLU A 8 22.87 -20.01 -2.91
N ILE A 9 22.57 -19.06 -3.78
CA ILE A 9 21.47 -18.15 -3.57
C ILE A 9 20.21 -18.88 -3.99
N ALA A 10 19.29 -19.09 -3.03
CA ALA A 10 17.94 -19.51 -3.35
C ALA A 10 17.40 -18.67 -4.53
N PRO A 11 16.80 -19.30 -5.57
CA PRO A 11 16.25 -18.62 -6.73
C PRO A 11 15.51 -17.34 -6.32
N VAL A 12 15.65 -16.26 -7.11
CA VAL A 12 15.09 -14.92 -6.78
C VAL A 12 13.66 -15.01 -6.24
N MET A 13 12.83 -15.85 -6.86
CA MET A 13 11.46 -16.16 -6.43
C MET A 13 11.34 -16.63 -4.97
N GLN A 14 12.21 -17.55 -4.53
CA GLN A 14 12.19 -18.08 -3.15
C GLN A 14 12.55 -17.01 -2.13
N ARG A 15 13.53 -16.14 -2.44
CA ARG A 15 13.91 -15.03 -1.56
C ARG A 15 12.81 -13.98 -1.46
N THR A 16 12.21 -13.62 -2.58
CA THR A 16 11.10 -12.66 -2.61
C THR A 16 9.90 -13.21 -1.83
N ALA A 17 9.56 -14.49 -2.00
CA ALA A 17 8.48 -15.13 -1.25
C ALA A 17 8.76 -15.13 0.26
N ALA A 18 9.99 -15.44 0.68
CA ALA A 18 10.38 -15.41 2.09
C ALA A 18 10.30 -13.99 2.68
N ALA A 19 10.77 -12.97 1.94
CA ALA A 19 10.69 -11.58 2.38
C ALA A 19 9.25 -11.08 2.51
N ILE A 20 8.39 -11.37 1.52
CA ILE A 20 6.96 -11.05 1.58
C ILE A 20 6.31 -11.73 2.79
N GLN A 21 6.63 -13.00 3.04
CA GLN A 21 6.09 -13.71 4.19
C GLN A 21 6.54 -13.10 5.52
N GLN A 22 7.79 -12.64 5.62
CA GLN A 22 8.28 -11.93 6.81
C GLN A 22 7.55 -10.60 7.03
N LEU A 23 7.26 -9.84 5.97
CA LEU A 23 6.49 -8.60 6.07
C LEU A 23 5.05 -8.85 6.53
N LYS A 24 4.43 -9.93 6.02
CA LYS A 24 3.11 -10.39 6.49
C LYS A 24 3.13 -10.77 7.97
N ASN A 25 4.10 -11.58 8.39
CA ASN A 25 4.20 -12.06 9.78
C ASN A 25 4.44 -10.92 10.79
N ASN A 26 5.10 -9.86 10.36
CA ASN A 26 5.34 -8.66 11.17
C ASN A 26 4.22 -7.61 11.07
N ASN A 27 3.09 -7.95 10.42
CA ASN A 27 1.95 -7.04 10.19
C ASN A 27 2.33 -5.74 9.45
N LEU A 28 3.38 -5.77 8.64
CA LEU A 28 3.85 -4.62 7.85
C LEU A 28 3.28 -4.61 6.44
N MET A 29 2.68 -5.72 6.00
CA MET A 29 2.12 -5.88 4.66
C MET A 29 0.89 -6.77 4.69
N LEU A 30 -0.18 -6.32 4.02
CA LEU A 30 -1.36 -7.12 3.71
C LEU A 30 -1.35 -7.45 2.22
N VAL A 31 -1.48 -8.74 1.89
CA VAL A 31 -1.64 -9.18 0.50
C VAL A 31 -3.11 -9.52 0.30
N LEU A 32 -3.72 -8.86 -0.68
CA LEU A 32 -5.13 -9.02 -1.02
C LEU A 32 -5.27 -10.01 -2.18
N GLU A 33 -6.07 -11.07 -2.00
CA GLU A 33 -6.40 -12.02 -3.09
C GLU A 33 -7.44 -11.46 -4.07
N ALA A 34 -8.25 -10.51 -3.59
CA ALA A 34 -9.21 -9.73 -4.36
C ALA A 34 -9.22 -8.28 -3.82
N PRO A 35 -9.65 -7.29 -4.62
CA PRO A 35 -9.86 -5.93 -4.12
C PRO A 35 -10.74 -5.94 -2.87
N LEU A 36 -10.46 -5.04 -1.92
CA LEU A 36 -11.38 -4.82 -0.80
C LEU A 36 -12.75 -4.42 -1.37
N ASP A 37 -13.84 -4.78 -0.68
CA ASP A 37 -15.24 -4.45 -1.03
C ASP A 37 -15.54 -2.93 -1.00
N ALA A 38 -14.54 -2.06 -1.17
CA ALA A 38 -14.59 -0.62 -0.95
C ALA A 38 -15.15 -0.22 0.44
N ARG A 39 -15.23 -1.16 1.40
CA ARG A 39 -15.68 -0.87 2.78
C ARG A 39 -14.80 0.16 3.46
N TRP A 40 -13.53 0.27 3.03
CA TRP A 40 -12.64 1.35 3.41
C TRP A 40 -12.54 2.32 2.23
N PHE A 41 -13.23 3.45 2.33
CA PHE A 41 -13.11 4.55 1.37
C PHE A 41 -11.73 5.19 1.51
N ILE A 42 -10.88 5.03 0.50
CA ILE A 42 -9.53 5.62 0.42
C ILE A 42 -9.45 6.74 -0.62
N GLY A 43 -10.60 7.28 -1.04
CA GLY A 43 -10.65 8.44 -1.92
C GLY A 43 -10.15 9.70 -1.20
N PRO A 44 -9.51 10.64 -1.92
CA PRO A 44 -9.02 11.89 -1.36
C PRO A 44 -10.18 12.69 -0.76
N GLY A 45 -9.98 13.19 0.45
CA GLY A 45 -10.92 14.11 1.10
C GLY A 45 -12.13 13.48 1.79
N GLN A 46 -12.24 12.15 1.90
CA GLN A 46 -13.31 11.53 2.69
C GLN A 46 -12.85 11.21 4.12
N THR A 47 -13.57 11.76 5.09
CA THR A 47 -13.39 11.44 6.52
C THR A 47 -14.20 10.19 6.88
N PRO A 48 -13.60 9.15 7.49
CA PRO A 48 -14.32 7.95 7.93
C PRO A 48 -15.48 8.25 8.89
N GLU A 49 -16.55 7.44 8.89
CA GLU A 49 -17.79 7.66 9.68
C GLU A 49 -17.58 7.82 11.20
N HIS A 50 -16.45 7.36 11.74
CA HIS A 50 -16.12 7.43 13.17
C HIS A 50 -14.91 8.32 13.46
N GLN A 51 -14.54 9.18 12.52
CA GLN A 51 -13.44 10.12 12.67
C GLN A 51 -13.96 11.55 12.50
N THR A 52 -13.51 12.44 13.36
CA THR A 52 -13.71 13.89 13.20
C THR A 52 -12.34 14.50 12.98
N LEU A 53 -12.14 15.12 11.83
CA LEU A 53 -10.93 15.86 11.51
C LEU A 53 -11.18 17.35 11.76
N ASP A 54 -10.17 18.05 12.23
CA ASP A 54 -10.20 19.51 12.36
C ASP A 54 -10.19 20.18 10.98
N ASP A 55 -10.70 21.41 10.90
CA ASP A 55 -10.72 22.17 9.66
C ASP A 55 -9.30 22.41 9.12
N LEU A 56 -9.13 22.21 7.82
CA LEU A 56 -7.86 22.46 7.14
C LEU A 56 -7.60 23.97 7.02
N PRO A 57 -6.38 24.46 7.29
CA PRO A 57 -6.02 25.86 7.04
C PRO A 57 -6.22 26.25 5.56
N GLU A 58 -6.66 27.48 5.30
CA GLU A 58 -6.89 27.99 3.92
C GLU A 58 -5.64 27.94 3.04
N ASP A 59 -4.44 28.06 3.62
CA ASP A 59 -3.15 28.04 2.91
C ASP A 59 -2.46 26.67 2.93
N HIS A 60 -3.24 25.58 2.98
CA HIS A 60 -2.66 24.24 2.96
C HIS A 60 -2.19 23.87 1.55
N ALA A 61 -0.99 23.27 1.45
CA ALA A 61 -0.37 22.92 0.17
C ALA A 61 -0.82 21.57 -0.42
N TYR A 62 -1.87 20.94 0.12
CA TYR A 62 -2.33 19.63 -0.33
C TYR A 62 -3.27 19.77 -1.53
N ASP A 63 -3.05 18.94 -2.55
CA ASP A 63 -4.01 18.76 -3.63
C ASP A 63 -5.07 17.75 -3.17
N TRP A 64 -6.23 18.28 -2.80
CA TRP A 64 -7.41 17.57 -2.30
C TRP A 64 -8.53 17.56 -3.35
N SER A 65 -8.24 18.00 -4.58
CA SER A 65 -9.21 18.00 -5.65
C SER A 65 -9.46 16.57 -6.14
N PRO A 66 -10.73 16.17 -6.35
CA PRO A 66 -11.04 14.83 -6.83
C PRO A 66 -10.50 14.65 -8.25
N MET A 67 -9.85 13.51 -8.50
CA MET A 67 -9.31 13.23 -9.83
C MET A 67 -10.44 12.93 -10.82
N LYS A 68 -10.20 13.25 -12.11
CA LYS A 68 -11.15 12.90 -13.16
C LYS A 68 -11.25 11.37 -13.27
N ASN A 69 -12.45 10.84 -13.01
CA ASN A 69 -12.79 9.41 -12.96
C ASN A 69 -12.41 8.66 -11.67
N GLU A 70 -12.24 9.37 -10.56
CA GLU A 70 -12.13 8.70 -9.27
C GLU A 70 -13.46 7.99 -8.93
N ALA A 71 -13.37 6.72 -8.52
CA ALA A 71 -14.54 5.89 -8.25
C ALA A 71 -15.36 6.50 -7.08
N PRO A 72 -16.71 6.40 -7.12
CA PRO A 72 -17.58 6.96 -6.09
C PRO A 72 -17.37 6.33 -4.73
#